data_AF-A0A8X6YAE9-F1
#
_entry.id   AF-A0A8X6YAE9-F1
#
_cell.length_a   1.000
_cell.length_b   1.000
_cell.length_c   1.000
_cell.angle_alpha   90.00
_cell.angle_beta   90.00
_cell.angle_gamma   90.00
#
_symmetry.space_group_name_H-M   'P 1'
#
loop_
_entity.id
_entity.type
_entity.pdbx_description
1 polymer ?
#
loop_
_entity_poly.entity_id
_entity_poly.type
_entity_poly.pdbx_seq_one_letter_code
_entity_poly.pdbx_strand_id
1 'polypeptide(L)'
;MDRGSFNINAGKSLKSRLIVFIQNGCKYTIYVGMSTKILLGIAMIFFKEDKTRCLTYSFTALLTVLFHLSVYRRRQEMLQMTETLSQLLRKVTDCTSKVKTHLFIAYLIVMQVILLITHTLRYLSENYMNSHLITVSDSSNPTMYYCNEFLRIFLIFASILWYLALSLFTLYYILTCSFIKVLLDYILEQVDGNFLPGDLENLFLTHEDIAKCMRSVDENFSLPVFLAVFFHMTGLFWGGYRIAFHSGMTKMYLLSLLMPQFFNLSNQLLIMVSASVTNEMAIKVKCVMQCLPHPCYIQDPQKKFKFKKDLNQDNSLTLWRVYVMDRSLIITSIGTLLTYGILIGTLGKNT
;
A
#
# COMPACT_ATOMS: atom_id res chain seq x y z
N MET A 1 8.59 40.72 -44.75
CA MET A 1 7.59 40.95 -43.69
C MET A 1 7.42 39.64 -42.94
N ASP A 2 8.30 39.39 -41.99
CA ASP A 2 8.30 38.21 -41.13
C ASP A 2 7.31 38.40 -39.99
N ARG A 3 6.28 37.56 -39.93
CA ARG A 3 5.44 37.38 -38.74
C ARG A 3 5.62 35.98 -38.19
N GLY A 4 6.28 35.92 -37.03
CA GLY A 4 5.68 35.28 -35.87
C GLY A 4 5.86 33.77 -35.73
N SER A 5 7.11 33.28 -35.73
CA SER A 5 7.47 32.03 -35.04
C SER A 5 7.42 32.24 -33.51
N PHE A 6 6.24 32.53 -32.97
CA PHE A 6 6.04 32.70 -31.54
C PHE A 6 6.09 31.33 -30.82
N ASN A 7 7.30 30.96 -30.42
CA ASN A 7 7.62 30.45 -29.09
C ASN A 7 6.87 29.20 -28.57
N ILE A 8 6.88 28.12 -29.36
CA ILE A 8 6.46 26.78 -28.89
C ILE A 8 7.43 26.24 -27.79
N ASN A 9 8.67 26.72 -27.75
CA ASN A 9 9.67 26.29 -26.76
C ASN A 9 9.46 26.88 -25.35
N ALA A 10 8.89 28.09 -25.21
CA ALA A 10 8.57 28.64 -23.89
C ALA A 10 7.46 27.84 -23.17
N GLY A 11 6.48 27.30 -23.91
CA GLY A 11 5.40 26.48 -23.33
C GLY A 11 5.87 25.14 -22.76
N LYS A 12 6.87 24.50 -23.39
CA LYS A 12 7.51 23.27 -22.87
C LYS A 12 8.35 23.54 -21.62
N SER A 13 9.03 24.69 -21.57
CA SER A 13 9.82 25.14 -20.40
C SER A 13 8.92 25.42 -19.19
N LEU A 14 7.78 26.09 -19.39
CA LEU A 14 6.85 26.41 -18.30
C LEU A 14 6.18 25.17 -17.72
N LYS A 15 5.74 24.21 -18.56
CA LYS A 15 5.20 22.91 -18.11
C LYS A 15 6.23 22.12 -17.30
N SER A 16 7.47 22.06 -17.75
CA SER A 16 8.57 21.39 -17.04
C SER A 16 8.83 22.04 -15.66
N ARG A 17 8.91 23.37 -15.60
CA ARG A 17 9.10 24.11 -14.34
C ARG A 17 7.93 23.95 -13.37
N LEU A 18 6.70 23.95 -13.88
CA LEU A 18 5.49 23.74 -13.05
C LEU A 18 5.45 22.33 -12.46
N ILE A 19 5.82 21.31 -13.23
CA ILE A 19 5.88 19.92 -12.76
C ILE A 19 6.93 19.78 -11.64
N VAL A 20 8.13 20.36 -11.84
CA VAL A 20 9.20 20.34 -10.82
C VAL A 20 8.76 21.10 -9.56
N PHE A 21 8.06 22.23 -9.71
CA PHE A 21 7.55 22.99 -8.57
C PHE A 21 6.48 22.22 -7.79
N ILE A 22 5.51 21.60 -8.47
CA ILE A 22 4.47 20.77 -7.84
C ILE A 22 5.10 19.56 -7.13
N GLN A 23 6.08 18.91 -7.77
CA GLN A 23 6.75 17.74 -7.24
C GLN A 23 7.60 18.07 -6.01
N ASN A 24 8.29 19.22 -6.01
CA ASN A 24 9.03 19.70 -4.86
C ASN A 24 8.11 20.23 -3.75
N GLY A 25 7.04 20.94 -4.11
CA GLY A 25 6.04 21.44 -3.16
C GLY A 25 5.39 20.31 -2.37
N CYS A 26 4.92 19.26 -3.04
CA CYS A 26 4.35 18.09 -2.37
C CYS A 26 5.36 17.39 -1.43
N LYS A 27 6.64 17.33 -1.83
CA LYS A 27 7.72 16.77 -1.00
C LYS A 27 7.87 17.56 0.30
N TYR A 28 7.92 18.89 0.23
CA TYR A 28 8.05 19.72 1.42
C TYR A 28 6.80 19.68 2.30
N THR A 29 5.61 19.70 1.71
CA THR A 29 4.35 19.60 2.47
C THR A 29 4.26 18.29 3.24
N ILE A 30 4.63 17.16 2.63
CA ILE A 30 4.66 15.86 3.32
C ILE A 30 5.73 15.89 4.42
N TYR A 31 6.95 16.34 4.12
CA TYR A 31 8.03 16.35 5.10
C TYR A 31 7.73 17.24 6.32
N VAL A 32 7.19 18.44 6.08
CA VAL A 32 6.79 19.39 7.14
C VAL A 32 5.61 18.82 7.92
N GLY A 33 4.57 18.32 7.24
CA GLY A 33 3.42 17.65 7.87
C GLY A 33 3.84 16.56 8.85
N MET A 34 4.77 15.72 8.40
CA MET A 34 5.25 14.56 9.14
C MET A 34 6.21 14.93 10.27
N SER A 35 7.11 15.89 10.04
CA SER A 35 8.03 16.41 11.06
C SER A 35 7.26 17.09 12.19
N THR A 36 6.25 17.90 11.86
CA THR A 36 5.37 18.53 12.85
C THR A 36 4.58 17.49 13.64
N LYS A 37 4.11 16.41 13.01
CA LYS A 37 3.42 15.31 13.71
C LYS A 37 4.33 14.58 14.70
N ILE A 38 5.61 14.35 14.35
CA ILE A 38 6.59 13.79 15.29
C ILE A 38 6.85 14.77 16.43
N LEU A 39 7.15 16.04 16.13
CA LEU A 39 7.45 17.06 17.13
C LEU A 39 6.29 17.21 18.11
N LEU A 40 5.05 17.16 17.64
CA LEU A 40 3.88 17.19 18.49
C LEU A 40 3.73 15.91 19.34
N GLY A 41 4.02 14.74 18.77
CA GLY A 41 4.06 13.49 19.54
C GLY A 41 5.08 13.52 20.67
N ILE A 42 6.28 14.04 20.39
CA ILE A 42 7.35 14.24 21.38
C ILE A 42 6.91 15.27 22.43
N ALA A 43 6.36 16.41 22.02
CA ALA A 43 5.86 17.42 22.95
C ALA A 43 4.79 16.83 23.88
N MET A 44 3.85 16.04 23.34
CA MET A 44 2.83 15.36 24.16
C MET A 44 3.41 14.33 25.14
N ILE A 45 4.56 13.69 24.84
CA ILE A 45 5.27 12.85 25.84
C ILE A 45 5.73 13.70 27.03
N PHE A 46 6.24 14.90 26.80
CA PHE A 46 6.78 15.76 27.86
C PHE A 46 5.69 16.40 28.72
N PHE A 47 4.54 16.73 28.13
CA PHE A 47 3.51 17.54 28.80
C PHE A 47 2.32 16.74 29.37
N LYS A 48 2.15 15.46 29.03
CA LYS A 48 0.96 14.68 29.42
C LYS A 48 1.27 13.65 30.50
N GLU A 49 0.44 13.57 31.53
CA GLU A 49 0.61 12.61 32.65
C GLU A 49 0.53 11.14 32.21
N ASP A 50 -0.29 10.82 31.19
CA ASP A 50 -0.43 9.46 30.67
C ASP A 50 0.66 9.11 29.64
N LYS A 51 1.81 8.66 30.16
CA LYS A 51 3.00 8.29 29.38
C LYS A 51 2.75 7.15 28.38
N THR A 52 1.82 6.24 28.66
CA THR A 52 1.58 5.02 27.85
C THR A 52 0.95 5.35 26.51
N ARG A 53 -0.02 6.27 26.50
CA ARG A 53 -0.63 6.79 25.26
C ARG A 53 0.40 7.54 24.43
N CYS A 54 1.24 8.34 25.07
CA CYS A 54 2.25 9.13 24.38
C CYS A 54 3.33 8.28 23.69
N LEU A 55 3.75 7.17 24.31
CA LEU A 55 4.63 6.19 23.67
C LEU A 55 4.00 5.59 22.40
N THR A 56 2.73 5.21 22.47
CA THR A 56 1.99 4.66 21.31
C THR A 56 1.91 5.68 20.17
N TYR A 57 1.59 6.94 20.47
CA TYR A 57 1.52 8.01 19.47
C TYR A 57 2.87 8.26 18.80
N SER A 58 3.95 8.30 19.57
CA SER A 58 5.29 8.51 19.05
C SER A 58 5.79 7.34 18.23
N PHE A 59 5.53 6.11 18.67
CA PHE A 59 5.83 4.90 17.88
C PHE A 59 5.06 4.90 16.56
N THR A 60 3.77 5.22 16.59
CA THR A 60 2.94 5.33 15.38
C THR A 60 3.48 6.42 14.45
N ALA A 61 3.84 7.60 14.98
CA ALA A 61 4.41 8.69 14.21
C ALA A 61 5.76 8.33 13.56
N LEU A 62 6.64 7.63 14.30
CA LEU A 62 7.91 7.14 13.77
C LEU A 62 7.70 6.17 12.61
N LEU A 63 6.85 5.17 12.80
CA LEU A 63 6.48 4.24 11.73
C LEU A 63 5.91 5.00 10.52
N THR A 64 5.14 6.06 10.77
CA THR A 64 4.45 6.83 9.72
C THR A 64 5.51 7.49 8.84
N VAL A 65 6.54 8.06 9.46
CA VAL A 65 7.71 8.61 8.76
C VAL A 65 8.51 7.54 8.04
N LEU A 66 8.77 6.40 8.67
CA LEU A 66 9.49 5.30 8.03
C LEU A 66 8.77 4.81 6.77
N PHE A 67 7.45 4.66 6.83
CA PHE A 67 6.65 4.29 5.66
C PHE A 67 6.76 5.34 4.56
N HIS A 68 6.52 6.61 4.87
CA HIS A 68 6.61 7.68 3.87
C HIS A 68 8.00 7.78 3.25
N LEU A 69 9.06 7.71 4.05
CA LEU A 69 10.43 7.71 3.56
C LEU A 69 10.70 6.49 2.68
N SER A 70 10.21 5.31 3.06
CA SER A 70 10.39 4.09 2.28
C SER A 70 9.70 4.17 0.91
N VAL A 71 8.43 4.60 0.86
CA VAL A 71 7.67 4.76 -0.39
C VAL A 71 8.27 5.87 -1.24
N TYR A 72 8.58 7.02 -0.63
CA TYR A 72 9.14 8.16 -1.35
C TYR A 72 10.51 7.85 -1.95
N ARG A 73 11.39 7.17 -1.20
CA ARG A 73 12.71 6.75 -1.67
C ARG A 73 12.61 5.84 -2.89
N ARG A 74 11.55 5.03 -2.97
CA ARG A 74 11.32 4.02 -4.02
C ARG A 74 10.46 4.48 -5.20
N ARG A 75 10.13 5.77 -5.29
CA ARG A 75 9.21 6.30 -6.31
C ARG A 75 9.69 6.11 -7.75
N GLN A 76 11.01 6.16 -7.97
CA GLN A 76 11.57 6.01 -9.32
C GLN A 76 11.49 4.54 -9.75
N GLU A 77 11.79 3.64 -8.83
CA GLU A 77 11.64 2.20 -9.02
C GLU A 77 10.17 1.84 -9.28
N MET A 78 9.22 2.47 -8.60
CA MET A 78 7.78 2.29 -8.88
C MET A 78 7.40 2.66 -10.32
N LEU A 79 7.90 3.80 -10.81
CA LEU A 79 7.63 4.26 -12.17
C LEU A 79 8.26 3.32 -13.20
N GLN A 80 9.54 2.98 -13.03
CA GLN A 80 10.25 2.04 -13.91
C GLN A 80 9.55 0.69 -13.96
N MET A 81 9.12 0.17 -12.82
CA MET A 81 8.44 -1.12 -12.74
C MET A 81 7.06 -1.10 -13.42
N THR A 82 6.32 0.01 -13.28
CA THR A 82 5.04 0.19 -13.97
C THR A 82 5.25 0.18 -15.49
N GLU A 83 6.31 0.83 -15.96
CA GLU A 83 6.67 0.85 -17.38
C GLU A 83 7.07 -0.54 -17.88
N THR A 84 7.93 -1.26 -17.14
CA THR A 84 8.32 -2.64 -17.48
C THR A 84 7.10 -3.57 -17.52
N LEU A 85 6.23 -3.52 -16.52
CA LEU A 85 5.01 -4.34 -16.48
C LEU A 85 4.06 -3.98 -17.63
N SER A 86 3.91 -2.70 -17.94
CA SER A 86 3.08 -2.25 -19.07
C SER A 86 3.63 -2.75 -20.41
N GLN A 87 4.96 -2.71 -20.59
CA GLN A 87 5.62 -3.25 -21.79
C GLN A 87 5.43 -4.77 -21.90
N LEU A 88 5.58 -5.52 -20.80
CA LEU A 88 5.34 -6.96 -20.77
C LEU A 88 3.86 -7.28 -21.06
N LEU A 89 2.93 -6.56 -20.44
CA LEU A 89 1.50 -6.77 -20.63
C LEU A 89 1.07 -6.50 -22.08
N ARG A 90 1.66 -5.49 -22.74
CA ARG A 90 1.41 -5.18 -24.16
C ARG A 90 1.81 -6.31 -25.10
N LYS A 91 2.85 -7.09 -24.77
CA LYS A 91 3.27 -8.26 -25.58
C LYS A 91 2.27 -9.41 -25.49
N VAL A 92 1.52 -9.48 -24.38
CA VAL A 92 0.77 -10.67 -23.95
C VAL A 92 -0.74 -10.53 -24.17
N THR A 93 -1.32 -9.33 -24.04
CA THR A 93 -2.78 -9.18 -23.96
C THR A 93 -3.45 -8.79 -25.27
N ASP A 94 -4.35 -9.66 -25.73
CA ASP A 94 -5.41 -9.35 -26.70
C ASP A 94 -6.49 -8.45 -26.08
N CYS A 95 -7.18 -7.71 -26.96
CA CYS A 95 -8.06 -6.58 -26.63
C CYS A 95 -9.17 -6.91 -25.60
N THR A 96 -9.65 -8.16 -25.56
CA THR A 96 -10.73 -8.63 -24.67
C THR A 96 -10.32 -8.77 -23.20
N SER A 97 -9.06 -9.12 -22.91
CA SER A 97 -8.54 -9.21 -21.54
C SER A 97 -8.31 -7.82 -20.89
N LYS A 98 -8.10 -6.79 -21.73
CA LYS A 98 -7.87 -5.40 -21.29
C LYS A 98 -9.12 -4.81 -20.65
N VAL A 99 -10.31 -5.13 -21.16
CA VAL A 99 -11.60 -4.60 -20.63
C VAL A 99 -11.87 -5.09 -19.21
N LYS A 100 -11.70 -6.40 -18.94
CA LYS A 100 -11.87 -6.97 -17.59
C LYS A 100 -10.88 -6.38 -16.60
N THR A 101 -9.64 -6.19 -17.04
CA THR A 101 -8.59 -5.56 -16.23
C THR A 101 -8.94 -4.11 -15.91
N HIS A 102 -9.34 -3.29 -16.89
CA HIS A 102 -9.72 -1.90 -16.65
C HIS A 102 -10.94 -1.75 -15.74
N LEU A 103 -11.94 -2.63 -15.86
CA LEU A 103 -13.12 -2.61 -15.00
C LEU A 103 -12.76 -2.96 -13.55
N PHE A 104 -11.88 -3.94 -13.34
CA PHE A 104 -11.37 -4.28 -12.02
C PHE A 104 -10.56 -3.14 -11.40
N ILE A 105 -9.71 -2.48 -12.18
CA ILE A 105 -8.94 -1.30 -11.74
C ILE A 105 -9.89 -0.16 -11.35
N ALA A 106 -10.89 0.14 -12.17
CA ALA A 106 -11.87 1.18 -11.88
C ALA A 106 -12.64 0.88 -10.59
N TYR A 107 -13.05 -0.38 -10.39
CA TYR A 107 -13.69 -0.83 -9.16
C TYR A 107 -12.80 -0.64 -7.93
N LEU A 108 -11.52 -1.04 -8.01
CA LEU A 108 -10.57 -0.84 -6.91
C LEU A 108 -10.37 0.64 -6.58
N ILE A 109 -10.26 1.49 -7.59
CA ILE A 109 -10.13 2.95 -7.40
C ILE A 109 -11.36 3.50 -6.71
N VAL A 110 -12.56 3.22 -7.21
CA VAL A 110 -13.82 3.72 -6.64
C VAL A 110 -13.98 3.28 -5.19
N MET A 111 -13.69 2.01 -4.89
CA MET A 111 -13.75 1.50 -3.51
C MET A 111 -12.77 2.23 -2.59
N GLN A 112 -11.54 2.49 -3.05
CA GLN A 112 -10.55 3.22 -2.26
C GLN A 112 -10.97 4.68 -2.02
N VAL A 113 -11.55 5.36 -3.03
CA VAL A 113 -12.05 6.72 -2.88
C VAL A 113 -13.21 6.79 -1.88
N ILE A 114 -14.20 5.91 -1.99
CA ILE A 114 -15.35 5.86 -1.08
C ILE A 114 -14.87 5.64 0.36
N LEU A 115 -13.92 4.73 0.57
CA LEU A 115 -13.40 4.44 1.89
C LEU A 115 -12.58 5.60 2.46
N LEU A 116 -11.78 6.29 1.63
CA LEU A 116 -11.04 7.49 2.04
C LEU A 116 -11.98 8.63 2.45
N ILE A 117 -13.06 8.86 1.69
CA ILE A 117 -14.08 9.86 2.02
C ILE A 117 -14.74 9.52 3.35
N THR A 118 -15.17 8.27 3.52
CA THR A 118 -15.84 7.81 4.76
C THR A 118 -14.93 7.97 5.98
N HIS A 119 -13.64 7.65 5.84
CA HIS A 119 -12.65 7.85 6.89
C HIS A 119 -12.45 9.34 7.23
N THR A 120 -12.36 10.19 6.21
CA THR A 120 -12.17 11.63 6.37
C THR A 120 -13.37 12.27 7.09
N LEU A 121 -14.59 11.90 6.69
CA LEU A 121 -15.83 12.36 7.31
C LEU A 121 -15.92 11.95 8.78
N ARG A 122 -15.53 10.72 9.12
CA ARG A 122 -15.46 10.29 10.52
C ARG A 122 -14.42 11.10 11.30
N TYR A 123 -13.22 11.28 10.77
CA TYR A 123 -12.16 12.04 11.45
C TYR A 123 -12.60 13.49 11.72
N LEU A 124 -13.33 14.09 10.78
CA LEU A 124 -13.96 15.41 10.97
C LEU A 124 -15.04 15.36 12.06
N SER A 125 -15.93 14.37 12.05
CA SER A 125 -17.00 14.21 13.03
C SER A 125 -16.48 13.98 14.46
N GLU A 126 -15.48 13.13 14.64
CA GLU A 126 -14.89 12.80 15.95
C GLU A 126 -14.17 14.02 16.55
N ASN A 127 -13.48 14.82 15.72
CA ASN A 127 -12.87 16.07 16.15
C ASN A 127 -13.89 17.18 16.41
N TYR A 128 -14.98 17.23 15.64
CA TYR A 128 -16.06 18.19 15.87
C TYR A 128 -16.74 17.96 17.22
N MET A 129 -17.08 16.70 17.55
CA MET A 129 -17.67 16.36 18.85
C MET A 129 -16.73 16.63 20.04
N ASN A 130 -15.43 16.33 19.89
CA ASN A 130 -14.44 16.64 20.95
C ASN A 130 -14.20 18.14 21.08
N SER A 131 -14.26 18.91 19.99
CA SER A 131 -14.08 20.36 20.03
C SER A 131 -15.19 21.06 20.82
N HIS A 132 -16.44 20.58 20.70
CA HIS A 132 -17.57 21.12 21.45
C HIS A 132 -17.50 20.84 22.95
N LEU A 133 -16.81 19.77 23.37
CA LEU A 133 -16.56 19.46 24.78
C LEU A 133 -15.45 20.34 25.37
N ILE A 134 -14.42 20.67 24.57
CA ILE A 134 -13.27 21.47 25.00
C ILE A 134 -13.59 22.97 25.01
N THR A 135 -14.38 23.47 24.06
CA THR A 135 -14.78 24.89 24.00
C THR A 135 -15.64 25.35 25.17
N VAL A 136 -16.31 24.42 25.86
CA VAL A 136 -17.11 24.70 27.06
C VAL A 136 -16.23 24.79 28.33
N SER A 137 -15.00 24.25 28.29
CA SER A 137 -14.16 24.09 29.48
C SER A 137 -13.08 25.17 29.67
N ASP A 138 -12.61 25.84 28.61
CA ASP A 138 -11.48 26.78 28.68
C ASP A 138 -11.78 28.10 27.95
N SER A 139 -12.28 29.09 28.69
CA SER A 139 -12.64 30.41 28.15
C SER A 139 -11.67 31.55 28.52
N SER A 140 -10.48 31.25 29.04
CA SER A 140 -9.65 32.28 29.70
C SER A 140 -8.54 32.90 28.83
N ASN A 141 -8.14 32.30 27.69
CA ASN A 141 -7.08 32.90 26.84
C ASN A 141 -7.32 32.73 25.32
N PRO A 142 -7.65 33.82 24.58
CA PRO A 142 -7.99 33.75 23.16
C PRO A 142 -6.81 33.35 22.26
N THR A 143 -5.57 33.64 22.65
CA THR A 143 -4.38 33.27 21.86
C THR A 143 -4.13 31.76 21.85
N MET A 144 -4.38 31.09 22.98
CA MET A 144 -4.25 29.64 23.11
C MET A 144 -5.35 28.92 22.29
N TYR A 145 -6.54 29.52 22.21
CA TYR A 145 -7.64 29.01 21.38
C TYR A 145 -7.27 28.96 19.89
N TYR A 146 -6.82 30.08 19.29
CA TYR A 146 -6.45 30.11 17.87
C TYR A 146 -5.28 29.16 17.54
N CYS A 147 -4.31 29.02 18.45
CA CYS A 147 -3.19 28.10 18.28
C CYS A 147 -3.67 26.63 18.26
N ASN A 148 -4.55 26.26 19.19
CA ASN A 148 -5.14 24.91 19.25
C ASN A 148 -5.99 24.59 18.02
N GLU A 149 -6.79 25.55 17.53
CA GLU A 149 -7.59 25.41 16.31
C GLU A 149 -6.71 25.20 15.07
N PHE A 150 -5.66 26.01 14.91
CA PHE A 150 -4.72 25.86 13.81
C PHE A 150 -4.02 24.51 13.83
N LEU A 151 -3.52 24.10 15.01
CA LEU A 151 -2.89 22.80 15.19
C LEU A 151 -3.85 21.65 14.87
N ARG A 152 -5.13 21.77 15.26
CA ARG A 152 -6.15 20.78 14.95
C ARG A 152 -6.39 20.66 13.45
N ILE A 153 -6.56 21.77 12.74
CA ILE A 153 -6.72 21.79 11.27
C ILE A 153 -5.51 21.16 10.59
N PHE A 154 -4.30 21.49 11.05
CA PHE A 154 -3.08 20.93 10.52
C PHE A 154 -2.99 19.40 10.72
N LEU A 155 -3.36 18.91 11.91
CA LEU A 155 -3.40 17.48 12.21
C LEU A 155 -4.44 16.73 11.36
N ILE A 156 -5.59 17.35 11.09
CA ILE A 156 -6.60 16.84 10.15
C ILE A 156 -5.96 16.68 8.76
N PHE A 157 -5.35 17.75 8.25
CA PHE A 157 -4.73 17.73 6.94
C PHE A 157 -3.61 16.69 6.83
N ALA A 158 -2.73 16.61 7.82
CA ALA A 158 -1.65 15.62 7.87
C ALA A 158 -2.19 14.18 7.92
N SER A 159 -3.30 13.95 8.63
CA SER A 159 -3.94 12.63 8.68
C SER A 159 -4.56 12.26 7.33
N ILE A 160 -5.23 13.19 6.65
CA ILE A 160 -5.78 12.95 5.30
C ILE A 160 -4.67 12.60 4.31
N LEU A 161 -3.57 13.37 4.30
CA LEU A 161 -2.42 13.10 3.44
C LEU A 161 -1.80 11.71 3.71
N TRP A 162 -1.72 11.32 4.98
CA TRP A 162 -1.25 10.00 5.38
C TRP A 162 -2.11 8.87 4.81
N TYR A 163 -3.43 8.91 5.04
CA TYR A 163 -4.33 7.87 4.55
C TYR A 163 -4.38 7.83 3.02
N LEU A 164 -4.29 8.99 2.35
CA LEU A 164 -4.20 9.07 0.90
C LEU A 164 -2.93 8.36 0.40
N ALA A 165 -1.77 8.65 1.00
CA ALA A 165 -0.51 8.02 0.59
C ALA A 165 -0.51 6.51 0.82
N LEU A 166 -1.03 6.05 1.96
CA LEU A 166 -1.18 4.63 2.27
C LEU A 166 -2.12 3.94 1.27
N SER A 167 -3.29 4.53 1.00
CA SER A 167 -4.26 3.99 0.03
C SER A 167 -3.71 3.93 -1.39
N LEU A 168 -3.02 5.00 -1.85
CA LEU A 168 -2.37 5.02 -3.17
C LEU A 168 -1.29 3.95 -3.29
N PHE A 169 -0.49 3.76 -2.24
CA PHE A 169 0.52 2.70 -2.20
C PHE A 169 -0.13 1.31 -2.24
N THR A 170 -1.16 1.07 -1.43
CA THR A 170 -1.91 -0.19 -1.43
C THR A 170 -2.49 -0.50 -2.81
N LEU A 171 -3.13 0.49 -3.44
CA LEU A 171 -3.64 0.36 -4.80
C LEU A 171 -2.53 0.00 -5.79
N TYR A 172 -1.43 0.76 -5.78
CA TYR A 172 -0.27 0.48 -6.62
C TYR A 172 0.24 -0.97 -6.45
N TYR A 173 0.39 -1.41 -5.20
CA TYR A 173 0.90 -2.74 -4.90
C TYR A 173 -0.05 -3.85 -5.40
N ILE A 174 -1.36 -3.70 -5.18
CA ILE A 174 -2.38 -4.64 -5.68
C ILE A 174 -2.35 -4.71 -7.20
N LEU A 175 -2.23 -3.56 -7.88
CA LEU A 175 -2.15 -3.50 -9.35
C LEU A 175 -0.92 -4.24 -9.87
N THR A 176 0.24 -4.01 -9.25
CA THR A 176 1.48 -4.71 -9.57
C THR A 176 1.33 -6.23 -9.41
N CYS A 177 0.78 -6.69 -8.28
CA CYS A 177 0.51 -8.11 -8.05
C CYS A 177 -0.45 -8.68 -9.09
N SER A 178 -1.52 -7.95 -9.42
CA SER A 178 -2.51 -8.35 -10.41
C SER A 178 -1.92 -8.45 -11.81
N PHE A 179 -1.05 -7.53 -12.23
CA PHE A 179 -0.39 -7.59 -13.53
C PHE A 179 0.57 -8.77 -13.61
N ILE A 180 1.37 -9.00 -12.57
CA ILE A 180 2.24 -10.19 -12.50
C ILE A 180 1.41 -11.46 -12.58
N LYS A 181 0.28 -11.52 -11.85
CA LYS A 181 -0.64 -12.67 -11.90
C LYS A 181 -1.14 -12.93 -13.32
N VAL A 182 -1.60 -11.89 -14.04
CA VAL A 182 -2.08 -12.02 -15.43
C VAL A 182 -0.96 -12.52 -16.35
N LEU A 183 0.26 -12.03 -16.19
CA LEU A 183 1.41 -12.49 -16.97
C LEU A 183 1.76 -13.96 -16.69
N LEU A 184 1.64 -14.41 -15.43
CA LEU A 184 1.84 -15.80 -15.04
C LEU A 184 0.72 -16.70 -15.57
N ASP A 185 -0.52 -16.24 -15.52
CA ASP A 185 -1.69 -16.95 -16.03
C ASP A 185 -1.56 -17.18 -17.55
N TYR A 186 -1.11 -16.16 -18.28
CA TYR A 186 -0.79 -16.29 -19.69
C TYR A 186 0.26 -17.37 -19.97
N ILE A 187 1.31 -17.49 -19.14
CA ILE A 187 2.28 -18.57 -19.31
C ILE A 187 1.60 -19.93 -19.17
N LEU A 188 0.71 -20.10 -18.17
CA LEU A 188 -0.01 -21.37 -18.00
C LEU A 188 -0.93 -21.67 -19.19
N GLU A 189 -1.69 -20.68 -19.67
CA GLU A 189 -2.55 -20.84 -20.84
C GLU A 189 -1.75 -21.20 -22.10
N GLN A 190 -0.59 -20.57 -22.28
CA GLN A 190 0.32 -20.94 -23.35
C GLN A 190 0.78 -22.39 -23.16
N VAL A 191 1.21 -22.81 -21.95
CA VAL A 191 1.70 -24.18 -21.65
C VAL A 191 0.66 -25.28 -21.91
N ASP A 192 -0.63 -24.99 -21.80
CA ASP A 192 -1.69 -25.96 -22.12
C ASP A 192 -1.96 -26.10 -23.64
N GLY A 193 -1.47 -25.16 -24.46
CA GLY A 193 -1.57 -25.21 -25.93
C GLY A 193 -0.46 -26.06 -26.57
N ASN A 194 -0.70 -26.68 -27.73
CA ASN A 194 0.36 -27.45 -28.44
C ASN A 194 1.48 -26.52 -28.93
N PHE A 195 2.73 -26.67 -28.44
CA PHE A 195 3.87 -25.80 -28.79
C PHE A 195 4.52 -26.08 -30.13
N LEU A 196 4.95 -25.01 -30.81
CA LEU A 196 6.13 -25.05 -31.67
C LEU A 196 7.42 -24.71 -30.88
N PRO A 197 8.59 -25.19 -31.31
CA PRO A 197 9.86 -24.95 -30.61
C PRO A 197 10.23 -23.47 -30.42
N GLY A 198 9.84 -22.58 -31.34
CA GLY A 198 10.10 -21.14 -31.25
C GLY A 198 9.26 -20.43 -30.18
N ASP A 199 8.05 -20.92 -29.92
CA ASP A 199 7.15 -20.37 -28.90
C ASP A 199 7.67 -20.68 -27.49
N LEU A 200 8.35 -21.82 -27.36
CA LEU A 200 8.94 -22.28 -26.12
C LEU A 200 10.10 -21.38 -25.64
N GLU A 201 10.98 -20.92 -26.54
CA GLU A 201 12.06 -19.98 -26.17
C GLU A 201 11.49 -18.63 -25.70
N ASN A 202 10.49 -18.11 -26.41
CA ASN A 202 9.79 -16.87 -26.03
C ASN A 202 9.09 -16.99 -24.67
N LEU A 203 8.50 -18.15 -24.38
CA LEU A 203 7.87 -18.44 -23.10
C LEU A 203 8.88 -18.39 -21.94
N PHE A 204 10.06 -18.99 -22.12
CA PHE A 204 11.12 -18.96 -21.10
C PHE A 204 11.70 -17.57 -20.86
N LEU A 205 11.93 -16.79 -21.93
CA LEU A 205 12.35 -15.39 -21.81
C LEU A 205 11.31 -14.56 -21.04
N THR A 206 10.03 -14.76 -21.36
CA THR A 206 8.92 -14.08 -20.68
C THR A 206 8.87 -14.46 -19.19
N HIS A 207 9.06 -15.74 -18.87
CA HIS A 207 9.16 -16.20 -17.47
C HIS A 207 10.35 -15.59 -16.73
N GLU A 208 11.53 -15.52 -17.35
CA GLU A 208 12.73 -14.90 -16.74
C GLU A 208 12.47 -13.42 -16.44
N ASP A 209 11.82 -12.69 -17.35
CA ASP A 209 11.48 -11.28 -17.16
C ASP A 209 10.44 -11.07 -16.05
N ILE A 210 9.42 -11.93 -15.96
CA ILE A 210 8.45 -11.90 -14.86
C ILE A 210 9.12 -12.20 -13.53
N ALA A 211 9.99 -13.21 -13.47
CA ALA A 211 10.75 -13.58 -12.29
C ALA A 211 11.66 -12.44 -11.80
N LYS A 212 12.34 -11.73 -12.73
CA LYS A 212 13.11 -10.51 -12.40
C LYS A 212 12.20 -9.41 -11.87
N CYS A 213 11.03 -9.22 -12.46
CA CYS A 213 10.06 -8.24 -12.00
C CYS A 213 9.61 -8.54 -10.56
N MET A 214 9.20 -9.78 -10.27
CA MET A 214 8.83 -10.22 -8.92
C MET A 214 9.93 -10.00 -7.89
N ARG A 215 11.19 -10.33 -8.22
CA ARG A 215 12.34 -10.07 -7.35
C ARG A 215 12.50 -8.58 -7.07
N SER A 216 12.41 -7.75 -8.10
CA SER A 216 12.49 -6.29 -7.96
C SER A 216 11.33 -5.73 -7.12
N VAL A 217 10.12 -6.29 -7.24
CA VAL A 217 8.98 -5.94 -6.37
C VAL A 217 9.31 -6.23 -4.92
N ASP A 218 9.76 -7.45 -4.62
CA ASP A 218 10.06 -7.86 -3.25
C ASP A 218 11.22 -7.04 -2.66
N GLU A 219 12.30 -6.84 -3.41
CA GLU A 219 13.46 -6.05 -2.99
C GLU A 219 13.13 -4.60 -2.63
N ASN A 220 12.24 -3.97 -3.40
CA ASN A 220 11.95 -2.56 -3.24
C ASN A 220 10.75 -2.30 -2.31
N PHE A 221 9.78 -3.20 -2.28
CA PHE A 221 8.49 -2.96 -1.62
C PHE A 221 8.21 -3.85 -0.41
N SER A 222 8.99 -4.91 -0.14
CA SER A 222 8.74 -5.78 1.02
C SER A 222 8.67 -5.04 2.35
N LEU A 223 9.51 -4.02 2.58
CA LEU A 223 9.46 -3.17 3.78
C LEU A 223 8.22 -2.23 3.79
N PRO A 224 7.95 -1.41 2.75
CA PRO A 224 6.72 -0.64 2.66
C PRO A 224 5.44 -1.47 2.87
N VAL A 225 5.37 -2.67 2.28
CA VAL A 225 4.24 -3.59 2.44
C VAL A 225 4.13 -4.08 3.88
N PHE A 226 5.25 -4.48 4.50
CA PHE A 226 5.27 -4.83 5.92
C PHE A 226 4.75 -3.70 6.81
N LEU A 227 5.24 -2.48 6.59
CA LEU A 227 4.79 -1.31 7.33
C LEU A 227 3.29 -1.06 7.11
N ALA A 228 2.79 -1.14 5.88
CA ALA A 228 1.37 -0.99 5.57
C ALA A 228 0.49 -2.02 6.30
N VAL A 229 0.87 -3.30 6.24
CA VAL A 229 0.17 -4.39 6.96
C VAL A 229 0.20 -4.13 8.47
N PHE A 230 1.36 -3.75 9.02
CA PHE A 230 1.52 -3.43 10.43
C PHE A 230 0.65 -2.24 10.86
N PHE A 231 0.47 -1.24 10.00
CA PHE A 231 -0.42 -0.12 10.25
C PHE A 231 -1.88 -0.53 10.31
N HIS A 232 -2.33 -1.34 9.36
CA HIS A 232 -3.71 -1.81 9.36
C HIS A 232 -3.99 -2.69 10.58
N MET A 233 -3.06 -3.57 10.94
CA MET A 233 -3.10 -4.35 12.19
C MET A 233 -3.24 -3.47 13.43
N THR A 234 -2.38 -2.46 13.55
CA THR A 234 -2.40 -1.52 14.69
C THR A 234 -3.72 -0.74 14.73
N GLY A 235 -4.21 -0.29 13.58
CA GLY A 235 -5.49 0.43 13.46
C GLY A 235 -6.70 -0.44 13.80
N LEU A 236 -6.66 -1.73 13.45
CA LEU A 236 -7.68 -2.72 13.80
C LEU A 236 -7.71 -2.99 15.30
N PHE A 237 -6.53 -3.19 15.89
CA PHE A 237 -6.40 -3.43 17.32
C PHE A 237 -6.95 -2.25 18.13
N TRP A 238 -6.51 -1.02 17.83
CA TRP A 238 -6.93 0.17 18.58
C TRP A 238 -8.40 0.52 18.37
N GLY A 239 -8.94 0.32 17.17
CA GLY A 239 -10.36 0.56 16.94
C GLY A 239 -11.24 -0.49 17.61
N GLY A 240 -10.86 -1.76 17.55
CA GLY A 240 -11.50 -2.83 18.31
C GLY A 240 -11.49 -2.56 19.81
N TYR A 241 -10.33 -2.15 20.36
CA TYR A 241 -10.19 -1.73 21.75
C TYR A 241 -11.18 -0.62 22.12
N ARG A 242 -11.26 0.45 21.31
CA ARG A 242 -12.22 1.55 21.55
C ARG A 242 -13.67 1.07 21.54
N ILE A 243 -14.03 0.20 20.59
CA ILE A 243 -15.39 -0.34 20.51
C ILE A 243 -15.71 -1.19 21.75
N ALA A 244 -14.77 -2.01 22.21
CA ALA A 244 -14.99 -2.92 23.34
C ALA A 244 -15.20 -2.19 24.68
N PHE A 245 -14.48 -1.08 24.91
CA PHE A 245 -14.47 -0.41 26.22
C PHE A 245 -15.24 0.91 26.29
N HIS A 246 -15.84 1.38 25.20
CA HIS A 246 -16.61 2.62 25.24
C HIS A 246 -18.05 2.35 25.69
N SER A 247 -18.38 2.71 26.93
CA SER A 247 -19.76 2.63 27.44
C SER A 247 -20.65 3.73 26.84
N GLY A 248 -21.91 3.41 26.54
CA GLY A 248 -22.92 4.42 26.18
C GLY A 248 -22.84 4.96 24.74
N MET A 249 -22.34 4.16 23.79
CA MET A 249 -22.23 4.59 22.38
C MET A 249 -23.60 4.76 21.70
N THR A 250 -23.80 5.90 21.03
CA THR A 250 -24.90 6.06 20.08
C THR A 250 -24.66 5.20 18.83
N LYS A 251 -25.74 4.78 18.15
CA LYS A 251 -25.63 3.97 16.91
C LYS A 251 -24.80 4.66 15.84
N MET A 252 -24.92 5.98 15.69
CA MET A 252 -24.11 6.75 14.72
C MET A 252 -22.63 6.74 15.09
N TYR A 253 -22.30 6.87 16.38
CA TYR A 253 -20.91 6.83 16.83
C TYR A 253 -20.32 5.43 16.64
N LEU A 254 -21.06 4.36 16.93
CA LEU A 254 -20.63 3.00 16.64
C LEU A 254 -20.37 2.78 15.15
N LEU A 255 -21.26 3.25 14.27
CA LEU A 255 -21.06 3.16 12.82
C LEU A 255 -19.80 3.91 12.38
N SER A 256 -19.57 5.11 12.92
CA SER A 256 -18.37 5.88 12.66
C SER A 256 -17.12 5.13 13.15
N LEU A 257 -17.21 4.43 14.28
CA LEU A 257 -16.14 3.57 14.81
C LEU A 257 -15.80 2.38 13.88
N LEU A 258 -16.83 1.73 13.33
CA LEU A 258 -16.69 0.53 12.50
C LEU A 258 -16.11 0.81 11.10
N MET A 259 -16.45 1.94 10.48
CA MET A 259 -16.07 2.20 9.07
C MET A 259 -14.55 2.15 8.80
N PRO A 260 -13.67 2.82 9.58
CA PRO A 260 -12.22 2.64 9.47
C PRO A 260 -11.72 1.24 9.77
N GLN A 261 -12.44 0.46 10.58
CA GLN A 261 -12.05 -0.93 10.85
C GLN A 261 -12.25 -1.77 9.60
N PHE A 262 -13.40 -1.62 8.94
CA PHE A 262 -13.61 -2.24 7.64
C PHE A 262 -12.58 -1.78 6.60
N PHE A 263 -12.21 -0.50 6.59
CA PHE A 263 -11.15 0.00 5.71
C PHE A 263 -9.79 -0.65 5.97
N ASN A 264 -9.36 -0.71 7.23
CA ASN A 264 -8.08 -1.32 7.59
C ASN A 264 -8.07 -2.81 7.26
N LEU A 265 -9.13 -3.53 7.63
CA LEU A 265 -9.26 -4.96 7.32
C LEU A 265 -9.26 -5.21 5.81
N SER A 266 -10.03 -4.44 5.05
CA SER A 266 -10.11 -4.58 3.59
C SER A 266 -8.75 -4.34 2.93
N ASN A 267 -8.03 -3.28 3.30
CA ASN A 267 -6.71 -3.02 2.73
C ASN A 267 -5.69 -4.09 3.11
N GLN A 268 -5.69 -4.51 4.38
CA GLN A 268 -4.80 -5.58 4.83
C GLN A 268 -5.04 -6.86 4.04
N LEU A 269 -6.30 -7.26 3.89
CA LEU A 269 -6.68 -8.44 3.10
C LEU A 269 -6.33 -8.27 1.63
N LEU A 270 -6.61 -7.11 1.02
CA LEU A 270 -6.27 -6.87 -0.38
C LEU A 270 -4.76 -7.01 -0.64
N ILE A 271 -3.92 -6.45 0.23
CA ILE A 271 -2.46 -6.59 0.14
C ILE A 271 -2.06 -8.05 0.25
N MET A 272 -2.46 -8.74 1.32
CA MET A 272 -2.00 -10.11 1.59
C MET A 272 -2.56 -11.12 0.58
N VAL A 273 -3.84 -10.99 0.20
CA VAL A 273 -4.49 -11.87 -0.79
C VAL A 273 -3.89 -11.68 -2.17
N SER A 274 -3.69 -10.43 -2.62
CA SER A 274 -3.12 -10.19 -3.94
C SER A 274 -1.71 -10.79 -4.06
N ALA A 275 -0.87 -10.58 -3.05
CA ALA A 275 0.46 -11.19 -3.01
C ALA A 275 0.43 -12.72 -2.90
N SER A 276 -0.42 -13.29 -2.03
CA SER A 276 -0.55 -14.75 -1.86
C SER A 276 -0.98 -15.43 -3.16
N VAL A 277 -1.97 -14.88 -3.86
CA VAL A 277 -2.45 -15.42 -5.13
C VAL A 277 -1.36 -15.32 -6.20
N THR A 278 -0.61 -14.21 -6.25
CA THR A 278 0.52 -14.07 -7.17
C THR A 278 1.63 -15.09 -6.88
N ASN A 279 1.96 -15.32 -5.60
CA ASN A 279 2.92 -16.34 -5.18
C ASN A 279 2.47 -17.75 -5.58
N GLU A 280 1.20 -18.10 -5.35
CA GLU A 280 0.64 -19.39 -5.77
C GLU A 280 0.74 -19.59 -7.29
N MET A 281 0.42 -18.56 -8.07
CA MET A 281 0.55 -18.64 -9.53
C MET A 281 2.02 -18.78 -9.96
N ALA A 282 2.94 -18.08 -9.30
CA ALA A 282 4.37 -18.20 -9.60
C ALA A 282 4.89 -19.62 -9.30
N ILE A 283 4.44 -20.23 -8.20
CA ILE A 283 4.78 -21.63 -7.86
C ILE A 283 4.21 -22.59 -8.90
N LYS A 284 2.96 -22.41 -9.34
CA LYS A 284 2.35 -23.25 -10.38
C LYS A 284 3.12 -23.16 -11.69
N VAL A 285 3.41 -21.93 -12.17
CA VAL A 285 4.20 -21.71 -13.38
C VAL A 285 5.58 -22.33 -13.24
N LYS A 286 6.26 -22.13 -12.11
CA LYS A 286 7.58 -22.75 -11.84
C LYS A 286 7.52 -24.27 -11.97
N CYS A 287 6.53 -24.91 -11.37
CA CYS A 287 6.35 -26.36 -11.43
C CYS A 287 6.14 -26.85 -12.88
N VAL A 288 5.27 -26.18 -13.63
CA VAL A 288 4.99 -26.51 -15.03
C VAL A 288 6.24 -26.31 -15.90
N MET A 289 6.95 -25.19 -15.71
CA MET A 289 8.17 -24.88 -16.46
C MET A 289 9.32 -25.84 -16.18
N GLN A 290 9.37 -26.43 -14.97
CA GLN A 290 10.34 -27.48 -14.63
C GLN A 290 10.04 -28.82 -15.29
N CYS A 291 8.76 -29.10 -15.60
CA CYS A 291 8.34 -30.34 -16.27
C CYS A 291 8.52 -30.31 -17.79
N LEU A 292 8.72 -29.13 -18.39
CA LEU A 292 8.91 -28.99 -19.84
C LEU A 292 10.25 -29.61 -20.29
N PRO A 293 10.30 -30.35 -21.43
CA PRO A 293 11.48 -31.05 -21.92
C PRO A 293 12.60 -30.15 -22.48
N HIS A 294 12.60 -28.86 -22.14
CA HIS A 294 13.49 -27.84 -22.70
C HIS A 294 15.01 -27.98 -22.45
N PRO A 295 15.55 -28.77 -21.49
CA PRO A 295 17.00 -28.96 -21.38
C PRO A 295 17.66 -29.46 -22.68
N CYS A 296 16.90 -30.00 -23.63
CA CYS A 296 17.39 -30.49 -24.91
C CYS A 296 17.51 -29.43 -26.03
N TYR A 297 16.81 -28.29 -25.95
CA TYR A 297 16.77 -27.30 -27.06
C TYR A 297 17.72 -26.12 -26.89
N ILE A 298 18.14 -25.80 -25.65
CA ILE A 298 19.17 -24.78 -25.40
C ILE A 298 20.55 -25.39 -25.73
N GLN A 299 21.07 -25.08 -26.92
CA GLN A 299 22.39 -25.55 -27.36
C GLN A 299 23.54 -24.91 -26.58
N ASP A 300 23.34 -23.71 -26.01
CA ASP A 300 24.34 -23.01 -25.23
C ASP A 300 24.35 -23.46 -23.75
N PRO A 301 25.42 -24.14 -23.29
CA PRO A 301 25.51 -24.66 -21.92
C PRO A 301 25.52 -23.56 -20.86
N GLN A 302 25.98 -22.34 -21.16
CA GLN A 302 25.96 -21.23 -20.21
C GLN A 302 24.53 -20.72 -19.99
N LYS A 303 23.75 -20.59 -21.07
CA LYS A 303 22.32 -20.23 -20.99
C LYS A 303 21.53 -21.30 -20.23
N LYS A 304 21.82 -22.58 -20.48
CA LYS A 304 21.19 -23.71 -19.78
C LYS A 304 21.47 -23.69 -18.27
N PHE A 305 22.71 -23.39 -17.87
CA PHE A 305 23.07 -23.29 -16.45
C PHE A 305 22.40 -22.10 -15.76
N LYS A 306 22.45 -20.91 -16.39
CA LYS A 306 21.81 -19.70 -15.88
C LYS A 306 20.30 -19.92 -15.69
N PHE A 307 19.66 -20.53 -16.69
CA PHE A 307 18.24 -20.86 -16.65
C PHE A 307 17.88 -21.79 -15.49
N LYS A 308 18.63 -22.89 -15.30
CA LYS A 308 18.40 -23.82 -14.18
C LYS A 308 18.58 -23.11 -12.83
N LYS A 309 19.50 -22.15 -12.73
CA LYS A 309 19.69 -21.33 -11.53
C LYS A 309 18.51 -20.39 -11.29
N ASP A 310 18.02 -19.70 -12.32
CA ASP A 310 16.88 -18.78 -12.22
C ASP A 310 15.55 -19.53 -11.93
N LEU A 311 15.36 -20.71 -12.51
CA LEU A 311 14.24 -21.61 -12.20
C LEU A 311 14.28 -22.16 -10.77
N ASN A 312 15.46 -22.29 -10.17
CA ASN A 312 15.61 -22.80 -8.82
C ASN A 312 15.50 -21.70 -7.76
N GLN A 313 15.61 -20.43 -8.15
CA GLN A 313 15.41 -19.32 -7.22
C GLN A 313 13.94 -19.23 -6.79
N ASP A 314 13.74 -19.05 -5.49
CA ASP A 314 12.43 -18.79 -4.92
C ASP A 314 12.06 -17.31 -5.09
N ASN A 315 11.34 -17.04 -6.17
CA ASN A 315 10.77 -15.72 -6.44
C ASN A 315 9.40 -15.65 -5.75
N SER A 316 9.40 -15.17 -4.51
CA SER A 316 8.17 -14.98 -3.74
C SER A 316 8.11 -13.55 -3.21
N LEU A 317 6.89 -13.01 -3.14
CA LEU A 317 6.59 -11.76 -2.50
C LEU A 317 6.50 -11.99 -0.99
N THR A 318 7.26 -11.20 -0.23
CA THR A 318 7.42 -11.36 1.22
C THR A 318 7.05 -10.10 2.00
N LEU A 319 6.71 -10.25 3.27
CA LEU A 319 6.68 -9.16 4.24
C LEU A 319 8.08 -8.99 4.81
N TRP A 320 8.78 -7.98 4.31
CA TRP A 320 10.14 -7.60 4.71
C TRP A 320 11.15 -8.77 4.73
N ARG A 321 11.00 -9.76 3.83
CA ARG A 321 11.78 -11.01 3.78
C ARG A 321 11.70 -11.89 5.03
N VAL A 322 10.82 -11.56 5.97
CA VAL A 322 10.60 -12.34 7.20
C VAL A 322 9.56 -13.44 6.94
N TYR A 323 8.47 -13.08 6.26
CA TYR A 323 7.36 -14.00 5.98
C TYR A 323 7.04 -14.02 4.49
N VAL A 324 6.98 -15.20 3.90
CA VAL A 324 6.38 -15.37 2.57
C VAL A 324 4.88 -15.09 2.68
N MET A 325 4.33 -14.30 1.75
CA MET A 325 2.89 -14.05 1.74
C MET A 325 2.16 -15.27 1.18
N ASP A 326 1.49 -16.00 2.07
CA ASP A 326 0.68 -17.17 1.75
C ASP A 326 -0.67 -17.11 2.48
N ARG A 327 -1.52 -18.12 2.26
CA ARG A 327 -2.83 -18.22 2.93
C ARG A 327 -2.70 -18.41 4.44
N SER A 328 -1.61 -19.06 4.89
CA SER A 328 -1.40 -19.35 6.32
C SER A 328 -1.17 -18.07 7.11
N LEU A 329 -0.41 -17.12 6.54
CA LEU A 329 -0.18 -15.81 7.11
C LEU A 329 -1.48 -15.00 7.23
N ILE A 330 -2.36 -15.06 6.22
CA ILE A 330 -3.67 -14.39 6.25
C ILE A 330 -4.51 -14.94 7.41
N ILE A 331 -4.62 -16.26 7.53
CA ILE A 331 -5.40 -16.90 8.60
C ILE A 331 -4.80 -16.57 9.98
N THR A 332 -3.48 -16.62 10.10
CA THR A 332 -2.76 -16.28 11.34
C THR A 332 -3.02 -14.81 11.73
N SER A 333 -3.04 -13.92 10.75
CA SER A 333 -3.30 -12.48 10.95
C SER A 333 -4.69 -12.24 11.55
N ILE A 334 -5.72 -12.93 11.05
CA ILE A 334 -7.10 -12.84 11.54
C ILE A 334 -7.23 -13.52 12.90
N GLY A 335 -6.65 -14.72 13.05
CA GLY A 335 -6.67 -15.46 14.31
C GLY A 335 -6.00 -14.69 15.44
N THR A 336 -4.92 -13.97 15.14
CA THR A 336 -4.22 -13.10 16.10
C THR A 336 -5.13 -11.96 16.55
N LEU A 337 -5.81 -11.29 15.62
CA LEU A 337 -6.76 -10.22 15.96
C LEU A 337 -7.90 -10.74 16.84
N LEU A 338 -8.46 -11.90 16.52
CA LEU A 338 -9.52 -12.54 17.30
C LEU A 338 -9.03 -12.93 18.70
N THR A 339 -7.85 -13.55 18.79
CA THR A 339 -7.27 -14.00 20.06
C THR A 339 -7.02 -12.83 20.99
N TYR A 340 -6.36 -11.77 20.51
CA TYR A 340 -6.16 -10.56 21.31
C TYR A 340 -7.47 -9.86 21.64
N GLY A 341 -8.44 -9.85 20.72
CA GLY A 341 -9.78 -9.32 20.99
C GLY A 341 -10.49 -10.03 22.13
N ILE A 342 -10.46 -11.37 22.16
CA ILE A 342 -11.01 -12.18 23.25
C ILE A 342 -10.26 -11.94 24.56
N LEU A 343 -8.93 -11.97 24.52
CA LEU A 343 -8.09 -11.77 25.71
C LEU A 343 -8.39 -10.42 26.36
N ILE A 344 -8.50 -9.37 25.55
CA ILE A 344 -8.82 -8.03 26.01
C ILE A 344 -10.26 -7.94 26.54
N GLY A 345 -11.23 -8.47 25.82
CA GLY A 345 -12.64 -8.46 26.23
C GLY A 345 -12.90 -9.27 27.51
N THR A 346 -12.09 -10.28 27.80
CA THR A 346 -12.19 -11.11 29.01
C THR A 346 -11.44 -10.53 30.20
N LEU A 347 -10.23 -9.98 30.01
CA LEU A 347 -9.44 -9.40 31.09
C LEU A 347 -9.88 -7.98 31.51
N GLY A 348 -10.39 -7.18 30.58
CA GLY A 348 -10.77 -5.79 30.86
C GLY A 348 -12.13 -5.62 31.56
N LYS A 349 -12.80 -6.71 31.97
CA LYS A 349 -14.09 -6.67 32.66
C LYS A 349 -13.99 -6.30 34.15
N ASN A 350 -12.77 -6.34 34.71
CA ASN A 350 -12.49 -6.13 36.13
C ASN A 350 -11.70 -4.83 36.43
N THR A 351 -11.54 -3.96 35.43
CA THR A 351 -10.96 -2.61 35.54
C THR A 351 -11.98 -1.60 35.08
#